data_AF-A0AA38LFS2-F1
#
_entry.id   AF-A0AA38LFS2-F1
#
_cell.length_a   1.000
_cell.length_b   1.000
_cell.length_c   1.000
_cell.angle_alpha   90.00
_cell.angle_beta   90.00
_cell.angle_gamma   90.00
#
_symmetry.space_group_name_H-M   'P 1'
#
loop_
_entity.id
_entity.type
_entity.pdbx_description
1 polymer ?
#
loop_
_entity_poly.entity_id
_entity_poly.type
_entity_poly.pdbx_seq_one_letter_code
_entity_poly.pdbx_strand_id
1 'polypeptide(L)'
;MVIEPAILLDGDHSIDRTLEVAEKVRGKVFFYFAQTNVLFEGILLKPNMVTPGVEYKEKATSQKVAEYTLKMLKRRVTPDVPGIMPLDTLTWRVKWITDLDKVLHECLLLLDYFGSDG
;
A
#
# COMPACT_ATOMS: atom_id res chain seq x y z
N MET A 1 0.32 -11.88 12.16
CA MET A 1 1.25 -10.79 12.55
C MET A 1 0.91 -9.55 11.74
N VAL A 2 0.79 -8.37 12.35
CA VAL A 2 0.54 -7.11 11.60
C VAL A 2 1.87 -6.43 11.30
N ILE A 3 2.11 -6.06 10.04
CA ILE A 3 3.32 -5.38 9.60
C ILE A 3 2.94 -4.01 9.04
N GLU A 4 3.50 -2.94 9.61
CA GLU A 4 3.23 -1.56 9.23
C GLU A 4 4.50 -0.88 8.70
N PRO A 5 4.88 -1.07 7.43
CA PRO A 5 6.04 -0.43 6.84
C PRO A 5 5.64 0.96 6.33
N ALA A 6 5.25 1.84 7.26
CA ALA A 6 4.84 3.19 6.95
C ALA A 6 6.04 4.04 6.54
N ILE A 7 5.87 4.81 5.47
CA ILE A 7 6.81 5.87 5.08
C ILE A 7 6.28 7.21 5.60
N LEU A 8 7.18 8.03 6.14
CA LEU A 8 6.86 9.37 6.60
C LEU A 8 6.50 10.25 5.39
N LEU A 9 5.44 11.04 5.52
CA LEU A 9 4.95 11.93 4.46
C LEU A 9 5.38 13.40 4.66
N ASP A 10 6.25 13.66 5.64
CA ASP A 10 6.73 15.00 5.93
C ASP A 10 7.64 15.53 4.80
N GLY A 11 7.44 16.80 4.46
CA GLY A 11 8.25 17.52 3.49
C GLY A 11 7.58 17.79 2.13
N ASP A 12 8.36 18.41 1.24
CA ASP A 12 7.95 18.90 -0.09
C ASP A 12 8.39 17.92 -1.19
N HIS A 13 7.78 16.73 -1.21
CA HIS A 13 8.08 15.70 -2.21
C HIS A 13 6.86 15.32 -3.05
N SER A 14 7.09 15.04 -4.33
CA SER A 14 6.06 14.60 -5.25
C SER A 14 5.57 13.17 -4.94
N ILE A 15 4.40 12.81 -5.47
CA ILE A 15 3.84 11.46 -5.35
C ILE A 15 4.74 10.40 -6.02
N ASP A 16 5.45 10.76 -7.09
CA ASP A 16 6.42 9.87 -7.75
C ASP A 16 7.59 9.54 -6.82
N ARG A 17 8.07 10.54 -6.08
CA ARG A 17 9.13 10.33 -5.08
C ARG A 17 8.65 9.44 -3.96
N THR A 18 7.42 9.66 -3.49
CA THR A 18 6.78 8.79 -2.49
C THR A 18 6.70 7.35 -2.99
N LEU A 19 6.27 7.12 -4.24
CA LEU A 19 6.18 5.80 -4.86
C LEU A 19 7.54 5.11 -4.90
N GLU A 20 8.59 5.81 -5.34
CA GLU A 20 9.95 5.27 -5.43
C GLU A 20 10.47 4.81 -4.05
N VAL A 21 10.29 5.65 -3.02
CA VAL A 21 10.72 5.35 -1.65
C VAL A 21 9.89 4.19 -1.08
N ALA A 22 8.58 4.21 -1.28
CA ALA A 22 7.66 3.14 -0.90
C ALA A 22 8.08 1.79 -1.48
N GLU A 23 8.40 1.73 -2.77
CA GLU A 23 8.84 0.51 -3.43
C GLU A 23 10.15 -0.03 -2.86
N LYS A 24 11.11 0.86 -2.58
CA LYS A 24 12.41 0.50 -1.99
C LYS A 24 12.26 -0.05 -0.58
N VAL A 25 11.48 0.63 0.26
CA VAL A 25 11.27 0.23 1.67
C VAL A 25 10.53 -1.10 1.72
N ARG A 26 9.41 -1.23 1.01
CA ARG A 26 8.60 -2.45 1.03
C ARG A 26 9.32 -3.63 0.37
N GLY A 27 10.07 -3.40 -0.70
CA GLY A 27 10.94 -4.42 -1.29
C GLY A 27 11.96 -4.97 -0.29
N LYS A 28 12.57 -4.11 0.53
CA LYS A 28 13.48 -4.56 1.60
C LYS A 28 12.76 -5.34 2.70
N VAL A 29 11.55 -4.92 3.09
CA VAL A 29 10.75 -5.62 4.11
C VAL A 29 10.44 -7.05 3.66
N PHE A 30 9.91 -7.22 2.44
CA PHE A 30 9.63 -8.55 1.89
C PHE A 30 10.91 -9.38 1.68
N PHE A 31 12.01 -8.75 1.27
CA PHE A 31 13.31 -9.43 1.20
C PHE A 31 13.73 -9.99 2.56
N TYR A 32 13.65 -9.21 3.63
CA TYR A 32 14.00 -9.69 4.97
C TYR A 32 13.05 -10.77 5.48
N PHE A 33 11.74 -10.67 5.20
CA PHE A 33 10.79 -11.71 5.55
C PHE A 33 11.14 -13.06 4.92
N ALA A 34 11.50 -13.05 3.63
CA ALA A 34 11.96 -14.24 2.93
C ALA A 34 13.25 -14.82 3.55
N GLN A 35 14.19 -13.97 3.98
CA GLN A 35 15.42 -14.41 4.65
C GLN A 35 15.17 -15.00 6.05
N THR A 36 14.10 -14.58 6.73
CA THR A 36 13.77 -15.01 8.09
C THR A 36 12.75 -16.16 8.16
N ASN A 37 12.41 -16.79 7.03
CA ASN A 37 11.38 -17.84 6.93
C ASN A 37 10.02 -17.41 7.51
N VAL A 38 9.65 -16.15 7.32
CA VAL A 38 8.30 -15.69 7.69
C VAL A 38 7.32 -16.22 6.66
N LEU A 39 6.28 -16.91 7.13
CA LEU A 39 5.14 -17.33 6.31
C LEU A 39 4.30 -16.11 5.95
N PHE A 40 4.20 -15.80 4.65
CA PHE A 40 3.46 -14.65 4.15
C PHE A 40 1.96 -14.79 4.41
N GLU A 41 1.45 -16.01 4.44
CA GLU A 41 0.08 -16.41 4.77
C GLU A 41 -0.31 -16.03 6.20
N GLY A 42 0.67 -15.80 7.08
CA GLY A 42 0.48 -15.35 8.46
C GLY A 42 0.57 -13.83 8.65
N ILE A 43 0.79 -13.07 7.58
CA ILE A 43 1.00 -11.61 7.63
C ILE A 43 -0.27 -10.85 7.25
N LEU A 44 -0.61 -9.84 8.05
CA LEU A 44 -1.51 -8.77 7.65
C LEU A 44 -0.69 -7.52 7.38
N LEU A 45 -0.73 -7.01 6.15
CA LEU A 45 0.04 -5.82 5.78
C LEU A 45 -0.80 -4.56 6.04
N LYS A 46 -0.21 -3.58 6.73
CA LYS A 46 -0.83 -2.28 6.99
C LYS A 46 0.00 -1.15 6.38
N PRO A 47 -0.03 -0.96 5.05
CA PRO A 47 0.75 0.10 4.41
C PRO A 47 -0.01 1.44 4.50
N ASN A 48 0.72 2.55 4.51
CA ASN A 48 0.14 3.85 4.19
C ASN A 48 -0.06 4.02 2.68
N MET A 49 -1.01 4.86 2.30
CA MET A 49 -1.24 5.20 0.89
C MET A 49 -0.08 5.99 0.29
N VAL A 50 0.08 5.90 -1.03
CA VAL A 50 1.10 6.67 -1.76
C VAL A 50 0.53 8.06 -2.07
N THR A 51 0.95 9.05 -1.29
CA THR A 51 0.53 10.45 -1.45
C THR A 51 1.73 11.38 -1.62
N PRO A 52 1.57 12.59 -2.18
CA PRO A 52 2.60 13.62 -2.06
C PRO A 52 2.86 13.96 -0.59
N GLY A 53 4.01 14.61 -0.35
CA GLY A 53 4.35 15.10 0.98
C GLY A 53 3.40 16.19 1.47
N VAL A 54 3.32 16.37 2.78
CA VAL A 54 2.38 17.28 3.43
C VAL A 54 2.57 18.73 2.94
N GLU A 55 3.82 19.14 2.70
CA GLU A 55 4.19 20.48 2.27
C GLU A 55 4.18 20.64 0.74
N TYR A 56 3.97 19.54 0.00
CA TYR A 56 3.98 19.56 -1.46
C TYR A 56 2.84 20.42 -2.01
N LYS A 57 3.20 21.33 -2.93
CA LYS A 57 2.31 22.37 -3.47
C LYS A 57 1.11 21.81 -4.21
N GLU A 58 1.30 20.74 -4.97
CA GLU A 58 0.23 20.11 -5.75
C GLU A 58 -0.40 18.94 -4.99
N LYS A 59 -1.66 19.09 -4.57
CA LYS A 59 -2.38 17.98 -3.97
C LYS A 59 -2.79 16.97 -5.05
N ALA A 60 -2.54 15.69 -4.78
CA ALA A 60 -2.98 14.61 -5.65
C ALA A 60 -4.50 14.39 -5.51
N THR A 61 -5.15 14.09 -6.63
CA THR A 61 -6.54 13.63 -6.64
C THR A 61 -6.63 12.23 -6.04
N SER A 62 -7.83 11.85 -5.62
CA SER A 62 -8.05 10.56 -5.00
C SER A 62 -7.85 9.37 -5.90
N GLN A 63 -8.20 9.54 -7.17
CA GLN A 63 -7.93 8.57 -8.23
C GLN A 63 -6.41 8.38 -8.40
N LYS A 64 -5.63 9.46 -8.42
CA LYS A 64 -4.18 9.37 -8.58
C LYS A 64 -3.52 8.68 -7.38
N VAL A 65 -3.96 8.96 -6.15
CA VAL A 65 -3.48 8.27 -4.95
C VAL A 65 -3.81 6.78 -5.00
N ALA A 66 -5.04 6.41 -5.38
CA ALA A 66 -5.45 5.02 -5.51
C ALA A 66 -4.62 4.28 -6.57
N GLU A 67 -4.46 4.85 -7.76
CA GLU A 67 -3.66 4.28 -8.85
C GLU A 67 -2.20 4.03 -8.42
N TYR A 68 -1.57 5.00 -7.78
CA TYR A 68 -0.18 4.89 -7.33
C TYR A 68 -0.03 3.86 -6.20
N THR A 69 -1.01 3.81 -5.30
CA THR A 69 -1.04 2.83 -4.22
C THR A 69 -1.21 1.41 -4.77
N LEU A 70 -2.17 1.19 -5.66
CA LEU A 70 -2.40 -0.10 -6.31
C LEU A 70 -1.19 -0.54 -7.14
N LYS A 71 -0.58 0.38 -7.90
CA LYS A 71 0.65 0.13 -8.64
C LYS A 71 1.78 -0.34 -7.72
N MET A 72 1.93 0.28 -6.56
CA MET A 72 2.93 -0.11 -5.57
C MET A 72 2.63 -1.50 -4.99
N LEU A 73 1.37 -1.77 -4.59
CA LEU A 73 0.97 -3.06 -4.03
C LEU A 73 1.22 -4.18 -5.04
N LYS A 74 0.74 -4.04 -6.28
CA LYS A 74 0.94 -4.99 -7.38
C LYS A 74 2.41 -5.30 -7.66
N ARG A 75 3.32 -4.35 -7.40
CA ARG A 75 4.77 -4.52 -7.66
C ARG A 75 5.55 -5.15 -6.52
N ARG A 76 5.07 -5.05 -5.28
CA ARG A 76 5.87 -5.33 -4.08
C ARG A 76 5.23 -6.27 -3.06
N VAL A 77 3.93 -6.56 -3.20
CA VAL A 77 3.21 -7.47 -2.33
C VAL A 77 2.95 -8.77 -3.11
N THR A 78 3.35 -9.90 -2.52
CA THR A 78 3.06 -11.23 -3.06
C THR A 78 1.60 -11.61 -2.77
N PRO A 79 0.94 -12.38 -3.65
CA PRO A 79 -0.40 -12.90 -3.40
C PRO A 79 -0.57 -13.73 -2.13
N ASP A 80 0.51 -14.33 -1.63
CA ASP A 80 0.48 -15.15 -0.42
C ASP A 80 0.11 -14.34 0.84
N VAL A 81 0.15 -13.00 0.77
CA VAL A 81 -0.29 -12.13 1.85
C VAL A 81 -1.83 -12.08 1.86
N PRO A 82 -2.50 -12.65 2.87
CA PRO A 82 -3.95 -12.85 2.88
C PRO A 82 -4.77 -11.57 3.06
N GLY A 83 -4.14 -10.45 3.42
CA GLY A 83 -4.87 -9.21 3.65
C GLY A 83 -4.00 -7.97 3.71
N ILE A 84 -4.58 -6.88 3.20
CA ILE A 84 -4.00 -5.54 3.22
C ILE A 84 -5.01 -4.62 3.93
N MET A 85 -4.60 -3.98 5.02
CA MET A 85 -5.40 -3.06 5.82
C MET A 85 -4.71 -1.70 5.89
N PRO A 86 -5.04 -0.73 5.02
CA PRO A 86 -4.33 0.55 4.98
C PRO A 86 -4.35 1.34 6.30
N LEU A 87 -3.22 2.01 6.63
CA LEU A 87 -3.02 2.73 7.89
C LEU A 87 -4.05 3.85 8.14
N ASP A 88 -4.54 4.47 7.07
CA ASP A 88 -5.30 5.72 7.13
C ASP A 88 -6.81 5.54 7.36
N THR A 89 -7.26 4.34 7.75
CA THR A 89 -8.69 4.01 7.94
C THR A 89 -9.36 4.69 9.15
N LEU A 90 -8.59 5.25 10.10
CA LEU A 90 -9.13 5.81 11.35
C LEU A 90 -9.11 7.35 11.45
N THR A 91 -8.50 8.09 10.51
CA THR A 91 -8.25 9.55 10.70
C THR A 91 -8.84 10.50 9.67
N TRP A 92 -9.69 10.10 8.71
CA TRP A 92 -10.18 11.06 7.68
C TRP A 92 -11.68 11.03 7.37
N ARG A 93 -12.31 12.21 7.52
CA ARG A 93 -13.71 12.53 7.22
C ARG A 93 -14.07 12.24 5.76
N VAL A 94 -14.97 11.27 5.52
CA VAL A 94 -16.03 11.14 4.48
C VAL A 94 -15.68 11.36 2.98
N LYS A 95 -14.55 11.95 2.59
CA LYS A 95 -14.29 12.36 1.20
C LYS A 95 -13.52 11.34 0.36
N TRP A 96 -13.00 10.28 0.98
CA TRP A 96 -12.10 9.29 0.35
C TRP A 96 -12.56 7.84 0.48
N ILE A 97 -13.72 7.60 1.10
CA ILE A 97 -14.31 6.26 1.27
C ILE A 97 -14.50 5.57 -0.08
N THR A 98 -14.96 6.28 -1.10
CA THR A 98 -15.22 5.69 -2.43
C THR A 98 -13.98 5.18 -3.15
N ASP A 99 -12.80 5.76 -2.88
CA ASP A 99 -11.56 5.33 -3.51
C ASP A 99 -10.80 4.31 -2.65
N LEU A 100 -11.00 4.34 -1.32
CA LEU A 100 -10.68 3.20 -0.45
C LEU A 100 -11.49 1.96 -0.87
N ASP A 101 -12.77 2.10 -1.19
CA ASP A 101 -13.58 0.99 -1.70
C ASP A 101 -13.02 0.44 -3.01
N LYS A 102 -12.49 1.28 -3.90
CA LYS A 102 -11.81 0.81 -5.12
C LYS A 102 -10.48 0.12 -4.82
N VAL A 103 -9.67 0.69 -3.93
CA VAL A 103 -8.39 0.07 -3.54
C VAL A 103 -8.65 -1.26 -2.84
N LEU A 104 -9.62 -1.32 -1.93
CA LEU A 104 -10.05 -2.53 -1.25
C LEU A 104 -10.67 -3.53 -2.22
N HIS A 105 -11.52 -3.09 -3.15
CA HIS A 105 -12.10 -3.94 -4.18
C HIS A 105 -11.04 -4.49 -5.14
N GLU A 106 -10.08 -3.68 -5.60
CA GLU A 106 -8.95 -4.17 -6.39
C GLU A 106 -8.01 -5.04 -5.57
N CYS A 107 -7.83 -4.79 -4.27
CA CYS A 107 -7.07 -5.69 -3.40
C CYS A 107 -7.80 -7.04 -3.25
N LEU A 108 -9.14 -7.04 -3.11
CA LEU A 108 -9.95 -8.26 -3.11
C LEU A 108 -9.85 -8.97 -4.47
N LEU A 109 -9.98 -8.25 -5.59
CA LEU A 109 -9.81 -8.82 -6.92
C LEU A 109 -8.39 -9.36 -7.16
N LEU A 110 -7.35 -8.73 -6.60
CA LEU A 110 -6.01 -9.26 -6.64
C LEU A 110 -5.93 -10.56 -5.83
N LEU A 111 -6.47 -10.59 -4.61
CA LEU A 111 -6.54 -11.81 -3.80
C LEU A 111 -7.32 -12.93 -4.52
N ASP A 112 -8.43 -12.61 -5.18
CA ASP A 112 -9.25 -13.56 -5.94
C ASP A 112 -8.55 -14.01 -7.25
N TYR A 113 -7.89 -13.09 -7.97
CA TYR A 113 -7.12 -13.37 -9.19
C TYR A 113 -5.99 -14.38 -8.91
N PHE A 114 -5.30 -14.22 -7.79
CA PHE A 114 -4.23 -15.14 -7.41
C PHE A 114 -4.73 -16.39 -6.67
N GLY A 115 -5.92 -16.36 -6.07
CA GLY A 115 -6.57 -17.53 -5.47
C GLY A 115 -7.20 -18.50 -6.49
N SER A 116 -7.29 -18.11 -7.77
CA SER A 116 -7.91 -18.89 -8.85
C SER A 116 -6.91 -19.77 -9.62
N ASP A 117 -5.60 -19.61 -9.40
CA ASP A 117 -4.53 -20.40 -10.06
C ASP A 117 -4.02 -21.57 -9.17
N GLY A 118 -4.86 -22.05 -8.24
CA GLY A 118 -4.61 -23.19 -7.34
C GLY A 118 -5.21 -24.50 -7.82
#